data_AF-A0AAW8TKR2-F1
#
_entry.id   AF-A0AAW8TKR2-F1
#
_cell.length_a   1.000
_cell.length_b   1.000
_cell.length_c   1.000
_cell.angle_alpha   90.00
_cell.angle_beta   90.00
_cell.angle_gamma   90.00
#
_symmetry.space_group_name_H-M   'P 1'
#
loop_
_entity.id
_entity.type
_entity.pdbx_description
1 polymer ?
#
loop_
_entity_poly.entity_id
_entity_poly.type
_entity_poly.pdbx_seq_one_letter_code
_entity_poly.pdbx_strand_id
1 'polypeptide(L)' 'MEIMVYAKVGGRKHFLGLYHSLEDLQPEVDEVLAACGKIPWTPYVYFLLNGEEYKLYLEDEK' A
#
# COMPACT_ATOMS: atom_id res chain seq x y z
N MET A 1 -4.37 -14.88 6.69
CA MET A 1 -3.20 -14.48 5.90
C MET A 1 -2.90 -13.05 6.27
N GLU A 2 -1.66 -12.69 6.58
CA GLU A 2 -1.30 -11.31 6.92
C GLU A 2 -0.59 -10.66 5.74
N ILE A 3 -1.11 -9.53 5.30
CA ILE A 3 -0.58 -8.74 4.19
C ILE A 3 0.01 -7.47 4.79
N MET A 4 1.33 -7.31 4.71
CA MET A 4 1.99 -6.11 5.23
C MET A 4 2.05 -5.03 4.17
N VAL A 5 1.47 -3.87 4.45
CA VAL A 5 1.44 -2.72 3.52
C VAL A 5 2.32 -1.59 4.03
N TYR A 6 3.04 -0.95 3.13
CA TYR A 6 3.91 0.18 3.42
C TYR A 6 4.14 1.06 2.18
N ALA A 7 4.54 2.31 2.39
CA ALA A 7 4.93 3.23 1.33
C ALA A 7 6.46 3.40 1.28
N LYS A 8 7.03 3.54 0.08
CA LYS A 8 8.46 3.83 -0.16
C LYS A 8 8.65 5.29 -0.57
N VAL A 9 8.81 6.19 0.40
CA VAL A 9 8.93 7.63 0.15
C VAL A 9 10.29 8.14 0.62
N GLY A 10 11.00 8.88 -0.23
CA GLY A 10 12.31 9.47 0.12
C GLY A 10 13.37 8.44 0.53
N GLY A 11 13.34 7.25 -0.06
CA GLY A 11 14.28 6.15 0.26
C GLY A 11 13.99 5.43 1.58
N ARG A 12 12.86 5.70 2.25
CA ARG A 12 12.45 5.06 3.50
C ARG A 12 11.16 4.27 3.32
N LYS A 13 11.02 3.18 4.08
CA LYS A 13 9.77 2.42 4.19
C LYS A 13 8.93 3.01 5.33
N HIS A 14 7.70 3.35 5.04
CA HIS A 14 6.71 3.83 6.00
C HIS A 14 5.59 2.81 6.13
N PHE A 15 5.51 2.17 7.29
CA PHE A 15 4.47 1.18 7.56
C PHE A 15 3.07 1.82 7.52
N LEU A 16 2.14 1.17 6.81
CA LEU A 16 0.75 1.61 6.68
C LEU A 16 -0.23 0.69 7.41
N GLY A 17 0.05 -0.61 7.51
CA GLY A 17 -0.78 -1.54 8.26
C GLY A 17 -0.56 -3.02 7.94
N LEU A 18 -1.25 -3.87 8.69
CA LEU A 18 -1.45 -5.30 8.40
C LEU A 18 -2.90 -5.52 8.02
N TYR A 19 -3.11 -6.24 6.92
CA TYR A 19 -4.41 -6.46 6.30
C TYR A 19 -4.65 -7.96 6.10
N HIS A 20 -5.91 -8.36 5.95
CA HIS A 20 -6.32 -9.76 5.95
C HIS A 20 -6.97 -10.23 4.64
N SER A 21 -7.31 -9.28 3.76
CA SER A 21 -7.99 -9.50 2.49
C SER A 21 -7.22 -8.80 1.39
N LEU A 22 -7.00 -9.48 0.25
CA LEU A 22 -6.50 -8.84 -0.96
C LEU A 22 -7.61 -8.07 -1.68
N GLU A 23 -8.85 -8.55 -1.60
CA GLU A 23 -10.03 -7.95 -2.24
C GLU A 23 -10.32 -6.56 -1.67
N ASP A 24 -10.16 -6.42 -0.35
CA ASP A 24 -10.43 -5.17 0.38
C ASP A 24 -9.16 -4.34 0.63
N LEU A 25 -8.00 -4.80 0.15
CA LEU A 25 -6.71 -4.20 0.48
C LEU A 25 -6.61 -2.75 0.02
N GLN A 26 -6.94 -2.51 -1.25
CA GLN A 26 -6.86 -1.18 -1.84
C GLN A 26 -7.82 -0.17 -1.17
N PRO A 27 -9.13 -0.45 -1.04
CA PRO A 27 -10.04 0.50 -0.40
C PRO A 27 -9.66 0.79 1.07
N GLU A 28 -9.26 -0.22 1.85
CA GLU A 28 -8.84 0.02 3.25
C GLU A 28 -7.57 0.90 3.33
N VAL A 29 -6.61 0.68 2.42
CA VAL A 29 -5.39 1.50 2.35
C VAL A 29 -5.71 2.92 1.89
N ASP A 30 -6.63 3.10 0.94
CA ASP A 30 -7.09 4.41 0.48
C ASP A 30 -7.68 5.23 1.64
N GLU A 31 -8.51 4.62 2.49
CA GLU A 31 -9.04 5.26 3.69
C GLU A 31 -7.94 5.71 4.65
N VAL A 32 -6.93 4.86 4.89
CA VAL A 32 -5.78 5.20 5.75
C VAL A 32 -4.97 6.36 5.17
N LEU A 33 -4.71 6.35 3.86
CA LEU A 33 -3.98 7.42 3.18
C LEU A 33 -4.77 8.74 3.22
N ALA A 34 -6.08 8.70 3.01
CA ALA A 34 -6.95 9.86 3.09
C ALA A 34 -6.99 10.43 4.52
N ALA A 35 -7.23 9.58 5.53
CA ALA A 35 -7.28 9.97 6.93
C ALA A 35 -5.96 10.58 7.43
N CYS A 36 -4.83 10.13 6.87
CA CYS A 36 -3.51 10.65 7.21
C CYS A 36 -3.03 11.82 6.35
N GLY A 37 -3.82 12.28 5.37
CA GLY A 37 -3.39 13.31 4.40
C GLY A 37 -2.21 12.87 3.52
N LYS A 38 -2.06 11.57 3.27
CA LYS A 38 -0.97 10.92 2.53
C LYS A 38 -1.42 10.37 1.18
N ILE A 39 -2.54 10.86 0.63
CA ILE A 39 -3.00 10.50 -0.72
C ILE A 39 -1.86 10.53 -1.74
N PRO A 40 -0.93 11.53 -1.78
CA PRO A 40 0.18 11.54 -2.74
C PRO A 40 1.17 10.36 -2.63
N TRP A 41 1.06 9.52 -1.59
CA TRP A 41 1.91 8.34 -1.43
C TRP A 41 1.44 7.15 -2.26
N THR A 42 0.24 7.18 -2.83
CA THR A 42 -0.36 6.11 -3.65
C THR A 42 0.64 5.44 -4.62
N PRO A 43 1.39 6.18 -5.47
CA PRO A 43 2.30 5.55 -6.44
C PRO A 43 3.45 4.75 -5.81
N TYR A 44 3.69 4.97 -4.52
CA TYR A 44 4.78 4.39 -3.75
C TYR A 44 4.31 3.35 -2.75
N VAL A 45 3.05 2.90 -2.81
CA VAL A 45 2.51 1.89 -1.90
C VAL A 45 2.77 0.48 -2.42
N TYR A 46 3.28 -0.36 -1.53
CA TYR A 46 3.60 -1.75 -1.77
C TYR A 46 2.99 -2.63 -0.68
N PHE A 47 2.71 -3.88 -1.02
CA PHE A 47 2.36 -4.91 -0.07
C PHE A 47 3.29 -6.12 -0.17
N LEU A 48 3.51 -6.81 0.94
CA LEU A 48 4.27 -8.04 1.03
C LEU A 48 3.31 -9.22 1.23
N LEU A 49 3.43 -10.22 0.37
CA LEU A 49 2.67 -11.45 0.40
C LEU A 49 3.63 -12.63 0.15
N ASN A 50 3.70 -13.57 1.08
CA ASN A 50 4.57 -14.75 1.00
C ASN A 50 6.05 -14.44 0.74
N GLY A 51 6.55 -13.30 1.23
CA GLY A 51 7.93 -12.85 1.05
C GLY A 51 8.19 -12.11 -0.26
N GLU A 52 7.19 -12.01 -1.13
CA GLU A 52 7.26 -11.25 -2.38
C GLU A 52 6.57 -9.90 -2.24
N GLU A 53 7.14 -8.90 -2.91
CA GLU A 53 6.70 -7.50 -2.84
C GLU A 53 5.97 -7.11 -4.12
N TYR A 54 4.82 -6.46 -3.96
CA TYR A 54 3.93 -6.07 -5.05
C TYR A 54 3.54 -4.59 -4.92
N LYS A 55 3.42 -3.87 -6.05
CA LYS A 55 2.80 -2.54 -6.05
C LYS A 55 1.30 -2.69 -5.85
N LEU A 56 0.73 -1.84 -4.97
CA LEU A 56 -0.72 -1.84 -4.75
C LEU A 56 -1.48 -1.18 -5.91
N TYR A 57 -0.93 -0.12 -6.48
CA TYR A 57 -1.53 0.62 -7.57
C TYR A 57 -0.72 0.37 -8.84
N LEU A 58 -1.40 -0.10 -9.89
CA LEU A 58 -0.85 -0.14 -11.24
C LEU A 58 -0.85 1.30 -11.76
N GLU A 59 0.26 1.73 -12.36
CA GLU A 59 0.23 2.94 -13.18
C GLU A 59 -0.59 2.58 -14.43
N ASP A 60 -1.63 3.36 -14.75
CA ASP A 60 -2.29 3.24 -16.05
C ASP A 60 -1.22 3.34 -17.14
N GLU A 61 -1.03 2.24 -17.88
CA GLU A 61 -0.21 2.27 -19.09
C GLU A 61 -0.87 3.26 -20.06
N LYS A 62 -0.19 4.37 -20.32
CA LYS A 62 -0.60 5.36 -21.32
C LYS A 62 -0.57 4.80 -22.74
#